data_AF-A0A8S8YRI5-F1
#
_entry.id   AF-A0A8S8YRI5-F1
#
_cell.length_a   1.000
_cell.length_b   1.000
_cell.length_c   1.000
_cell.angle_alpha   90.00
_cell.angle_beta   90.00
_cell.angle_gamma   90.00
#
_symmetry.space_group_name_H-M   'P 1'
#
loop_
_entity.id
_entity.type
_entity.pdbx_description
1 polymer ?
#
loop_
_entity_poly.entity_id
_entity_poly.type
_entity_poly.pdbx_seq_one_letter_code
_entity_poly.pdbx_strand_id
1 'polypeptide(L)'
;MRRSTIFPDDYFAEGLTIWNNSIIQLTWKENIGFIYDLQTLQQIGNFSYQGEGWGICNSDETGLWLSDGSGHLQNSNDSTISFIKSLEVLIGGGPSERWNELECLSNNEHILANKWFDDSIYLIQTSSGFVCQRVDFSSIREQYESESSGVLNGIAEDPITGNYWVTGKNWSNYYEVKIEFSNISSNCQINSSSDPPVDCLDCEGENQIGLVYVTILLALIWLTYTSISKRQTEKPPIVSKDEQEGGEDV
;
A
#
# COMPACT_ATOMS: atom_id res chain seq x y z
N MET A 1 -11.20 -11.82 -21.30
CA MET A 1 -11.75 -13.10 -20.77
C MET A 1 -11.62 -13.02 -19.26
N ARG A 2 -12.73 -13.11 -18.52
CA ARG A 2 -12.69 -13.19 -17.06
C ARG A 2 -12.36 -14.64 -16.69
N ARG A 3 -11.36 -14.86 -15.86
CA ARG A 3 -10.99 -16.18 -15.30
C ARG A 3 -11.29 -16.16 -13.80
N SER A 4 -11.63 -17.31 -13.26
CA SER A 4 -11.88 -17.50 -11.83
C SER A 4 -11.62 -18.96 -11.49
N THR A 5 -11.18 -19.20 -10.25
CA THR A 5 -11.10 -20.53 -9.65
C THR A 5 -11.89 -20.49 -8.34
N ILE A 6 -12.35 -21.66 -7.88
CA ILE A 6 -13.03 -21.77 -6.57
C ILE A 6 -11.93 -21.89 -5.51
N PHE A 7 -12.03 -21.09 -4.46
CA PHE A 7 -11.22 -21.23 -3.26
C PHE A 7 -11.92 -22.20 -2.30
N PRO A 8 -11.23 -23.13 -1.63
CA PRO A 8 -11.90 -24.09 -0.76
C PRO A 8 -12.51 -23.41 0.47
N ASP A 9 -13.75 -23.75 0.79
CA ASP A 9 -14.54 -23.11 1.87
C ASP A 9 -13.97 -23.35 3.28
N ASP A 10 -13.07 -24.33 3.44
CA ASP A 10 -12.39 -24.63 4.71
C ASP A 10 -11.32 -23.58 5.10
N TYR A 11 -11.02 -22.62 4.22
CA TYR A 11 -9.95 -21.64 4.40
C TYR A 11 -10.46 -20.21 4.23
N PHE A 12 -10.00 -19.30 5.10
CA PHE A 12 -10.25 -17.87 4.92
C PHE A 12 -9.09 -17.22 4.15
N ALA A 13 -9.32 -16.81 2.90
CA ALA A 13 -8.30 -16.18 2.05
C ALA A 13 -7.96 -14.75 2.53
N GLU A 14 -6.67 -14.43 2.59
CA GLU A 14 -6.17 -13.10 3.00
C GLU A 14 -5.29 -12.49 1.88
N GLY A 15 -4.08 -12.02 2.20
CA GLY A 15 -3.21 -11.31 1.28
C GLY A 15 -2.76 -12.14 0.07
N LEU A 16 -2.58 -11.46 -1.06
CA LEU A 16 -2.15 -12.05 -2.32
C LEU A 16 -1.03 -11.24 -2.95
N THR A 17 -0.05 -11.90 -3.57
CA THR A 17 0.95 -11.23 -4.41
C THR A 17 1.36 -12.10 -5.60
N ILE A 18 2.06 -11.49 -6.56
CA ILE A 18 2.67 -12.20 -7.69
C ILE A 18 4.15 -12.38 -7.39
N TRP A 19 4.62 -13.62 -7.47
CA TRP A 19 6.03 -13.98 -7.29
C TRP A 19 6.40 -15.13 -8.24
N ASN A 20 7.52 -15.01 -8.94
CA ASN A 20 8.01 -16.04 -9.87
C ASN A 20 6.94 -16.56 -10.85
N ASN A 21 6.20 -15.64 -11.48
CA ASN A 21 5.11 -15.96 -12.43
C ASN A 21 3.99 -16.84 -11.84
N SER A 22 3.83 -16.80 -10.52
CA SER A 22 2.80 -17.49 -9.76
C SER A 22 2.07 -16.50 -8.86
N ILE A 23 0.83 -16.82 -8.50
CA ILE A 23 0.07 -16.12 -7.48
C ILE A 23 0.33 -16.82 -6.15
N ILE A 24 0.74 -16.06 -5.15
CA ILE A 24 0.95 -16.52 -3.78
C ILE A 24 -0.19 -15.95 -2.94
N GLN A 25 -0.97 -16.82 -2.29
CA GLN A 25 -2.15 -16.45 -1.53
C GLN A 25 -2.02 -16.99 -0.11
N LEU A 26 -2.17 -16.10 0.88
CA LEU A 26 -2.22 -16.46 2.29
C LEU A 26 -3.63 -16.91 2.71
N THR A 27 -3.66 -17.62 3.83
CA THR A 27 -4.87 -17.85 4.62
C THR A 27 -4.74 -17.18 6.00
N TRP A 28 -5.85 -16.96 6.69
CA TRP A 28 -5.82 -16.22 7.94
C TRP A 28 -5.13 -17.00 9.07
N LYS A 29 -5.73 -18.09 9.54
CA LYS A 29 -5.31 -18.82 10.76
C LYS A 29 -4.80 -20.23 10.49
N GLU A 30 -4.89 -20.68 9.25
CA GLU A 30 -4.72 -22.08 8.89
C GLU A 30 -3.25 -22.45 8.67
N ASN A 31 -2.32 -21.46 8.74
CA ASN A 31 -0.86 -21.65 8.65
C ASN A 31 -0.44 -22.31 7.32
N ILE A 32 -1.24 -22.12 6.28
CA ILE A 32 -1.04 -22.66 4.94
C ILE A 32 -1.30 -21.58 3.90
N GLY A 33 -0.47 -21.52 2.88
CA GLY A 33 -0.69 -20.66 1.72
C GLY A 33 -0.76 -21.48 0.45
N PHE A 34 -1.41 -20.93 -0.56
CA PHE A 34 -1.63 -21.59 -1.84
C PHE A 34 -0.83 -20.90 -2.95
N ILE A 35 -0.37 -21.70 -3.90
CA ILE A 35 0.36 -21.25 -5.08
C ILE A 35 -0.51 -21.56 -6.29
N TYR A 36 -0.82 -20.55 -7.09
CA TYR A 36 -1.58 -20.71 -8.33
C TYR A 36 -0.75 -20.31 -9.53
N ASP A 37 -0.95 -21.00 -10.65
CA ASP A 37 -0.42 -20.56 -11.93
C ASP A 37 -1.09 -19.25 -12.34
N LEU A 38 -0.28 -18.23 -12.64
CA LEU A 38 -0.75 -16.87 -12.90
C LEU A 38 -1.70 -16.78 -14.10
N GLN A 39 -1.52 -17.67 -15.09
CA GLN A 39 -2.33 -17.63 -16.30
C GLN A 39 -3.65 -18.36 -16.07
N THR A 40 -3.59 -19.59 -15.56
CA THR A 40 -4.73 -20.51 -15.51
C THR A 40 -5.53 -20.41 -14.20
N LEU A 41 -4.97 -19.79 -13.16
CA LEU A 41 -5.50 -19.78 -11.79
C LEU A 41 -5.64 -21.19 -11.18
N GLN A 42 -5.01 -22.21 -11.77
CA GLN A 42 -4.99 -23.54 -11.19
C GLN A 42 -4.03 -23.57 -10.01
N GLN A 43 -4.45 -24.17 -8.90
CA GLN A 43 -3.58 -24.41 -7.77
C GLN A 43 -2.49 -25.40 -8.20
N ILE A 44 -1.24 -24.99 -8.11
CA ILE A 44 -0.05 -25.77 -8.48
C ILE A 44 0.80 -26.17 -7.27
N GLY A 45 0.49 -25.64 -6.08
CA GLY A 45 1.20 -25.98 -4.86
C GLY A 45 0.60 -25.34 -3.62
N ASN A 46 1.25 -25.60 -2.50
CA ASN A 46 1.00 -24.95 -1.22
C ASN A 46 2.33 -24.81 -0.45
N PHE A 47 2.30 -24.00 0.59
CA PHE A 47 3.41 -23.79 1.51
C PHE A 47 2.86 -23.59 2.92
N SER A 48 3.72 -23.72 3.93
CA SER A 48 3.35 -23.46 5.32
C SER A 48 4.13 -22.28 5.89
N TYR A 49 3.53 -21.59 6.84
CA TYR A 49 4.15 -20.52 7.61
C TYR A 49 3.67 -20.58 9.06
N GLN A 50 4.28 -19.80 9.95
CA GLN A 50 3.91 -19.75 11.36
C GLN A 50 3.16 -18.46 11.66
N GLY A 51 2.13 -18.57 12.52
CA GLY A 51 1.30 -17.42 12.89
C GLY A 51 0.18 -17.16 11.87
N GLU A 52 -0.50 -16.04 12.03
CA GLU A 52 -1.55 -15.63 11.10
C GLU A 52 -0.95 -15.11 9.78
N GLY A 53 -1.74 -15.06 8.71
CA GLY A 53 -1.39 -14.42 7.45
C GLY A 53 -2.39 -13.33 7.11
N TRP A 54 -1.94 -12.07 7.01
CA TRP A 54 -2.79 -10.91 6.71
C TRP A 54 -2.43 -10.35 5.34
N GLY A 55 -1.39 -9.52 5.22
CA GLY A 55 -0.91 -8.99 3.95
C GLY A 55 0.33 -9.72 3.44
N ILE A 56 0.52 -9.74 2.12
CA ILE A 56 1.76 -10.22 1.49
C ILE A 56 2.13 -9.35 0.30
N CYS A 57 3.41 -9.02 0.16
CA CYS A 57 3.93 -8.38 -1.05
C CYS A 57 5.26 -8.99 -1.49
N ASN A 58 5.63 -8.75 -2.75
CA ASN A 58 6.87 -9.23 -3.34
C ASN A 58 7.79 -8.06 -3.69
N SER A 59 9.05 -8.12 -3.23
CA SER A 59 10.15 -7.30 -3.72
C SER A 59 11.11 -8.17 -4.53
N ASP A 60 11.46 -7.70 -5.73
CA ASP A 60 12.35 -8.43 -6.64
C ASP A 60 13.76 -8.66 -6.07
N GLU A 61 14.19 -7.85 -5.09
CA GLU A 61 15.50 -7.96 -4.46
C GLU A 61 15.47 -8.67 -3.09
N THR A 62 14.39 -8.50 -2.33
CA THR A 62 14.34 -8.94 -0.92
C THR A 62 13.39 -10.09 -0.68
N GLY A 63 12.64 -10.53 -1.69
CA GLY A 63 11.67 -11.61 -1.61
C GLY A 63 10.32 -11.17 -1.05
N LEU A 64 9.61 -12.11 -0.44
CA LEU A 64 8.26 -11.90 0.08
C LEU A 64 8.30 -11.26 1.46
N TRP A 65 7.34 -10.38 1.69
CA TRP A 65 7.06 -9.77 2.98
C TRP A 65 5.66 -10.14 3.40
N LEU A 66 5.49 -10.53 4.67
CA LEU A 66 4.23 -10.96 5.26
C LEU A 66 3.93 -10.12 6.50
N SER A 67 2.70 -9.66 6.63
CA SER A 67 2.14 -9.14 7.87
C SER A 67 1.16 -10.15 8.47
N ASP A 68 1.02 -10.11 9.79
CA ASP A 68 0.17 -11.03 10.56
C ASP A 68 -0.68 -10.26 11.61
N GLY A 69 -0.85 -8.95 11.41
CA GLY A 69 -1.51 -8.06 12.37
C GLY A 69 -0.68 -7.71 13.60
N SER A 70 0.49 -8.33 13.81
CA SER A 70 1.41 -7.96 14.89
C SER A 70 2.14 -6.64 14.61
N GLY A 71 3.09 -6.28 15.48
CA GLY A 71 4.00 -5.16 15.24
C GLY A 71 5.21 -5.47 14.36
N HIS A 72 5.26 -6.65 13.74
CA HIS A 72 6.37 -7.07 12.91
C HIS A 72 5.93 -7.39 11.47
N LEU A 73 6.83 -7.19 10.52
CA LEU A 73 6.76 -7.79 9.20
C LEU A 73 7.77 -8.94 9.12
N GLN A 74 7.32 -10.08 8.61
CA GLN A 74 8.19 -11.22 8.36
C GLN A 74 8.70 -11.16 6.92
N ASN A 75 9.97 -11.47 6.69
CA ASN A 75 10.59 -11.47 5.37
C ASN A 75 11.13 -12.86 5.01
N SER A 76 10.87 -13.26 3.77
CA SER A 76 11.47 -14.45 3.18
C SER A 76 12.90 -14.19 2.70
N ASN A 77 13.54 -15.17 2.07
CA ASN A 77 14.67 -14.91 1.19
C ASN A 77 14.19 -14.82 -0.27
N ASP A 78 15.07 -14.42 -1.18
CA ASP A 78 14.83 -14.25 -2.62
C ASP A 78 14.41 -15.54 -3.37
N SER A 79 14.57 -16.70 -2.74
CA SER A 79 14.56 -18.00 -3.43
C SER A 79 13.56 -19.00 -2.84
N THR A 80 13.00 -18.75 -1.66
CA THR A 80 12.09 -19.68 -0.98
C THR A 80 10.96 -18.95 -0.25
N ILE A 81 9.80 -19.58 -0.18
CA ILE A 81 8.67 -19.10 0.64
C ILE A 81 8.89 -19.58 2.08
N SER A 82 9.86 -18.97 2.76
CA SER A 82 10.23 -19.28 4.14
C SER A 82 10.54 -17.99 4.90
N PHE A 83 9.62 -17.59 5.79
CA PHE A 83 9.68 -16.34 6.54
C PHE A 83 10.59 -16.50 7.77
N ILE A 84 11.86 -16.15 7.61
CA ILE A 84 12.91 -16.41 8.62
C ILE A 84 13.41 -15.14 9.31
N LYS A 85 13.16 -13.97 8.71
CA LYS A 85 13.54 -12.67 9.26
C LYS A 85 12.30 -11.96 9.75
N SER A 86 12.47 -11.16 10.80
CA SER A 86 11.42 -10.32 11.36
C SER A 86 11.92 -8.89 11.48
N LEU A 87 11.08 -7.93 11.13
CA LEU A 87 11.33 -6.50 11.18
C LEU A 87 10.25 -5.84 12.05
N GLU A 88 10.64 -5.27 13.18
CA GLU A 88 9.72 -4.49 14.02
C GLU A 88 9.39 -3.16 13.34
N VAL A 89 8.10 -2.81 13.28
CA VAL A 89 7.64 -1.58 12.64
C VAL A 89 7.41 -0.49 13.69
N LEU A 90 7.99 0.68 13.44
CA LEU A 90 8.09 1.77 14.41
C LEU A 90 7.44 3.06 13.90
N ILE A 91 6.48 3.60 14.65
CA ILE A 91 5.93 4.95 14.43
C ILE A 91 6.49 5.88 15.51
N GLY A 92 7.17 6.95 15.12
CA GLY A 92 7.74 7.92 16.07
C GLY A 92 8.74 7.30 17.06
N GLY A 93 9.39 6.18 16.68
CA GLY A 93 10.33 5.43 17.51
C GLY A 93 9.70 4.41 18.47
N GLY A 94 8.38 4.24 18.45
CA GLY A 94 7.68 3.22 19.26
C GLY A 94 7.06 2.11 18.40
N PRO A 95 6.94 0.87 18.92
CA PRO A 95 6.28 -0.22 18.22
C PRO A 95 4.82 0.13 17.87
N SER A 96 4.38 -0.30 16.70
CA SER A 96 2.99 -0.18 16.25
C SER A 96 2.54 -1.50 15.66
N GLU A 97 1.27 -1.84 15.86
CA GLU A 97 0.65 -3.12 15.48
C GLU A 97 -0.48 -2.94 14.46
N ARG A 98 -1.15 -4.05 14.10
CA ARG A 98 -2.29 -4.15 13.18
C ARG A 98 -1.94 -3.85 11.73
N TRP A 99 -0.71 -4.17 11.31
CA TRP A 99 -0.31 -4.11 9.92
C TRP A 99 -1.06 -5.16 9.11
N ASN A 100 -1.72 -4.70 8.04
CA ASN A 100 -2.61 -5.51 7.23
C ASN A 100 -2.06 -5.57 5.78
N GLU A 101 -2.85 -5.25 4.77
CA GLU A 101 -2.42 -5.29 3.37
C GLU A 101 -1.06 -4.59 3.15
N LEU A 102 -0.22 -5.23 2.33
CA LEU A 102 1.11 -4.74 1.98
C LEU A 102 1.22 -4.52 0.47
N GLU A 103 1.97 -3.51 0.06
CA GLU A 103 2.45 -3.35 -1.30
C GLU A 103 3.94 -3.00 -1.29
N CYS A 104 4.75 -3.84 -1.90
CA CYS A 104 6.19 -3.67 -2.00
C CYS A 104 6.47 -2.75 -3.18
N LEU A 105 7.18 -1.64 -2.97
CA LEU A 105 7.40 -0.66 -4.03
C LEU A 105 8.53 -1.05 -4.96
N SER A 106 8.44 -0.58 -6.21
CA SER A 106 9.45 -0.80 -7.26
C SER A 106 10.88 -0.34 -6.90
N ASN A 107 11.05 0.48 -5.86
CA ASN A 107 12.38 0.88 -5.36
C ASN A 107 13.02 -0.14 -4.41
N ASN A 108 12.32 -1.21 -4.01
CA ASN A 108 12.77 -2.26 -3.10
C ASN A 108 13.15 -1.82 -1.67
N GLU A 109 13.06 -0.52 -1.37
CA GLU A 109 13.46 0.07 -0.08
C GLU A 109 12.27 0.32 0.84
N HIS A 110 11.05 0.30 0.28
CA HIS A 110 9.85 0.69 0.99
C HIS A 110 8.69 -0.27 0.74
N ILE A 111 7.85 -0.38 1.77
CA ILE A 111 6.58 -1.10 1.73
C ILE A 111 5.48 -0.11 2.11
N LEU A 112 4.41 -0.07 1.33
CA LEU A 112 3.16 0.53 1.76
C LEU A 112 2.37 -0.48 2.57
N ALA A 113 1.81 -0.05 3.69
CA ALA A 113 0.97 -0.90 4.52
C ALA A 113 -0.33 -0.19 4.89
N ASN A 114 -1.44 -0.93 4.81
CA ASN A 114 -2.63 -0.59 5.55
C ASN A 114 -2.44 -0.95 7.03
N LYS A 115 -3.09 -0.18 7.90
CA LYS A 115 -3.21 -0.49 9.33
C LYS A 115 -4.68 -0.69 9.66
N TRP A 116 -5.04 -1.85 10.21
CA TRP A 116 -6.44 -2.22 10.40
C TRP A 116 -7.17 -1.22 11.31
N PHE A 117 -8.35 -0.77 10.87
CA PHE A 117 -9.16 0.32 11.44
C PHE A 117 -8.53 1.72 11.38
N ASP A 118 -7.49 1.94 10.57
CA ASP A 118 -6.98 3.26 10.24
C ASP A 118 -7.25 3.56 8.75
N ASP A 119 -7.84 4.71 8.45
CA ASP A 119 -8.07 5.15 7.08
C ASP A 119 -6.80 5.76 6.47
N SER A 120 -5.64 5.16 6.74
CA SER A 120 -4.34 5.64 6.28
C SER A 120 -3.49 4.55 5.64
N ILE A 121 -2.62 4.98 4.74
CA ILE A 121 -1.53 4.16 4.19
C ILE A 121 -0.21 4.69 4.74
N TYR A 122 0.66 3.77 5.16
CA TYR A 122 1.94 4.08 5.77
C TYR A 122 3.10 3.62 4.88
N LEU A 123 4.12 4.47 4.75
CA LEU A 123 5.36 4.13 4.06
C LEU A 123 6.40 3.64 5.09
N ILE A 124 6.65 2.33 5.08
CA ILE A 124 7.59 1.64 5.96
C ILE A 124 8.91 1.43 5.23
N GLN A 125 10.03 1.78 5.86
CA GLN A 125 11.35 1.48 5.33
C GLN A 125 11.77 0.03 5.66
N THR A 126 12.15 -0.76 4.66
CA THR A 126 12.47 -2.19 4.82
C THR A 126 13.76 -2.46 5.60
N SER A 127 14.68 -1.50 5.61
CA SER A 127 15.98 -1.64 6.29
C SER A 127 15.92 -1.40 7.80
N SER A 128 14.91 -0.67 8.29
CA SER A 128 14.84 -0.19 9.68
C SER A 128 13.49 -0.43 10.36
N GLY A 129 12.42 -0.61 9.59
CA GLY A 129 11.05 -0.69 10.09
C GLY A 129 10.45 0.67 10.46
N PHE A 130 11.17 1.79 10.27
CA PHE A 130 10.61 3.10 10.53
C PHE A 130 9.52 3.45 9.52
N VAL A 131 8.40 3.94 10.05
CA VAL A 131 7.33 4.57 9.29
C VAL A 131 7.73 6.02 9.05
N CYS A 132 8.09 6.34 7.80
CA CYS A 132 8.59 7.67 7.48
C CYS A 132 7.50 8.65 7.03
N GLN A 133 6.43 8.15 6.39
CA GLN A 133 5.32 8.95 5.90
C GLN A 133 3.99 8.23 6.09
N ARG A 134 2.91 9.02 6.19
CA ARG A 134 1.52 8.57 6.30
C ARG A 134 0.66 9.40 5.35
N VAL A 135 -0.29 8.75 4.69
CA VAL A 135 -1.27 9.40 3.82
C VAL A 135 -2.67 9.05 4.32
N ASP A 136 -3.50 10.06 4.51
CA ASP A 136 -4.86 9.95 5.04
C ASP A 136 -5.89 9.85 3.90
N PHE A 137 -6.71 8.81 3.95
CA PHE A 137 -7.77 8.47 2.99
C PHE A 137 -9.18 8.60 3.58
N SER A 138 -9.33 9.12 4.81
CA SER A 138 -10.63 9.33 5.47
C SER A 138 -11.61 10.10 4.59
N SER A 139 -11.16 11.18 3.96
CA SER A 139 -11.99 11.98 3.04
C SER A 139 -12.55 11.18 1.85
N ILE A 140 -11.79 10.23 1.29
CA ILE A 140 -12.28 9.38 0.19
C ILE A 140 -13.36 8.43 0.70
N ARG A 141 -13.13 7.80 1.85
CA ARG A 141 -14.10 6.90 2.49
C ARG A 141 -15.39 7.63 2.82
N GLU A 142 -15.29 8.77 3.52
CA GLU A 142 -16.46 9.57 3.94
C GLU A 142 -17.26 10.11 2.75
N GLN A 143 -16.59 10.52 1.68
CA GLN A 143 -17.26 11.17 0.56
C GLN A 143 -17.89 10.18 -0.44
N TYR A 144 -17.26 9.01 -0.64
CA TYR A 144 -17.61 8.15 -1.78
C TYR A 144 -18.04 6.74 -1.40
N GLU A 145 -17.91 6.34 -0.14
CA GLU A 145 -18.33 5.03 0.36
C GLU A 145 -19.54 5.15 1.30
N SER A 146 -20.11 4.00 1.66
CA SER A 146 -21.35 3.93 2.44
C SER A 146 -21.08 3.45 3.86
N GLU A 147 -22.05 3.62 4.76
CA GLU A 147 -22.03 3.01 6.11
C GLU A 147 -21.90 1.47 6.07
N SER A 148 -22.27 0.82 4.97
CA SER A 148 -22.08 -0.63 4.78
C SER A 148 -20.70 -1.01 4.26
N SER A 149 -19.88 -0.03 3.89
CA SER A 149 -18.49 -0.25 3.47
C SER A 149 -17.63 -0.52 4.70
N GLY A 150 -16.77 -1.52 4.61
CA GLY A 150 -15.80 -1.84 5.63
C GLY A 150 -14.59 -0.90 5.61
N VAL A 151 -13.54 -1.32 6.32
CA VAL A 151 -12.29 -0.56 6.48
C VAL A 151 -11.47 -0.49 5.20
N LEU A 152 -10.62 0.54 5.09
CA LEU A 152 -9.57 0.64 4.09
C LEU A 152 -8.66 -0.60 4.14
N ASN A 153 -8.52 -1.30 3.00
CA ASN A 153 -7.68 -2.49 2.84
C ASN A 153 -7.55 -2.84 1.35
N GLY A 154 -6.34 -2.83 0.82
CA GLY A 154 -6.08 -3.06 -0.60
C GLY A 154 -5.26 -1.93 -1.21
N ILE A 155 -4.04 -2.22 -1.61
CA ILE A 155 -3.09 -1.30 -2.25
C ILE A 155 -2.44 -2.05 -3.41
N ALA A 156 -2.29 -1.43 -4.56
CA ALA A 156 -1.50 -1.97 -5.66
C ALA A 156 -0.82 -0.83 -6.45
N GLU A 157 0.47 -0.94 -6.70
CA GLU A 157 1.21 -0.04 -7.59
C GLU A 157 0.86 -0.37 -9.05
N ASP A 158 0.55 0.65 -9.83
CA ASP A 158 0.40 0.54 -11.28
C ASP A 158 1.77 0.70 -11.94
N PRO A 159 2.37 -0.35 -12.54
CA PRO A 159 3.72 -0.28 -13.08
C PRO A 159 3.81 0.61 -14.34
N ILE A 160 2.68 0.99 -14.94
CA ILE A 160 2.65 1.84 -16.15
C ILE A 160 2.64 3.31 -15.74
N THR A 161 1.84 3.68 -14.74
CA THR A 161 1.66 5.09 -14.34
C THR A 161 2.50 5.48 -13.13
N GLY A 162 2.92 4.50 -12.30
CA GLY A 162 3.52 4.74 -10.98
C GLY A 162 2.52 5.26 -9.94
N ASN A 163 1.22 5.27 -10.25
CA ASN A 163 0.16 5.59 -9.30
C ASN A 163 -0.23 4.35 -8.50
N TYR A 164 -1.13 4.54 -7.54
CA TYR A 164 -1.62 3.46 -6.68
C TYR A 164 -3.11 3.27 -6.85
N TRP A 165 -3.54 2.01 -6.94
CA TRP A 165 -4.92 1.60 -6.80
C TRP A 165 -5.21 1.31 -5.33
N VAL A 166 -6.21 1.98 -4.77
CA VAL A 166 -6.60 1.84 -3.35
C VAL A 166 -8.08 1.51 -3.23
N THR A 167 -8.42 0.65 -2.28
CA THR A 167 -9.81 0.25 -1.98
C THR A 167 -9.99 -0.18 -0.53
N GLY A 168 -11.14 -0.79 -0.21
CA GLY A 168 -11.40 -1.35 1.10
C GLY A 168 -12.41 -2.50 1.06
N LYS A 169 -12.57 -3.15 2.21
CA LYS A 169 -13.48 -4.29 2.37
C LYS A 169 -14.91 -3.83 2.05
N ASN A 170 -15.57 -4.48 1.08
CA ASN A 170 -16.91 -4.12 0.59
C ASN A 170 -17.08 -2.70 -0.01
N TRP A 171 -15.99 -2.02 -0.36
CA TRP A 171 -16.09 -0.74 -1.06
C TRP A 171 -16.75 -0.93 -2.43
N SER A 172 -17.42 0.11 -2.91
CA SER A 172 -18.10 0.07 -4.20
C SER A 172 -17.15 0.35 -5.37
N ASN A 173 -15.93 0.81 -5.08
CA ASN A 173 -15.00 1.33 -6.07
C ASN A 173 -13.53 1.03 -5.69
N TYR A 174 -12.68 1.16 -6.69
CA TYR A 174 -11.24 1.29 -6.54
C TYR A 174 -10.85 2.69 -7.04
N TYR A 175 -9.91 3.32 -6.36
CA TYR A 175 -9.46 4.68 -6.63
C TYR A 175 -8.02 4.64 -7.11
N GLU A 176 -7.77 5.15 -8.31
CA GLU A 176 -6.39 5.44 -8.73
C GLU A 176 -6.00 6.78 -8.10
N VAL A 177 -4.94 6.76 -7.32
CA VAL A 177 -4.43 7.92 -6.60
C VAL A 177 -2.95 8.11 -6.91
N LYS A 178 -2.58 9.37 -7.14
CA LYS A 178 -1.17 9.76 -7.15
C LYS A 178 -0.77 10.12 -5.73
N ILE A 179 0.22 9.41 -5.20
CA ILE A 179 0.80 9.70 -3.89
C ILE A 179 2.20 10.26 -4.11
N GLU A 180 2.44 11.49 -3.65
CA GLU A 180 3.76 12.12 -3.74
C GLU A 180 4.47 12.01 -2.39
N PHE A 181 5.28 10.96 -2.26
CA PHE A 181 6.17 10.79 -1.11
C PHE A 181 7.38 11.72 -1.23
N SER A 182 7.71 12.41 -0.14
CA SER A 182 8.93 13.24 -0.05
C SER A 182 10.17 12.35 -0.16
N ASN A 183 11.27 12.89 -0.71
CA ASN A 183 12.57 12.22 -0.70
C ASN A 183 13.17 12.32 0.71
N ILE A 184 13.18 11.20 1.41
CA ILE A 184 13.58 11.08 2.81
C ILE A 184 14.87 10.28 2.91
N SER A 185 15.75 10.65 3.83
CA SER A 185 16.93 9.89 4.21
C SER A 185 16.54 8.57 4.91
N SER A 186 17.54 7.72 5.12
CA SER A 186 17.39 6.45 5.84
C SER A 186 17.00 6.57 7.32
N ASN A 187 16.95 7.78 7.88
CA ASN A 187 16.44 8.06 9.22
C ASN A 187 15.13 8.88 9.19
N CYS A 188 14.37 8.78 8.09
CA CYS A 188 13.11 9.48 7.87
C CYS A 188 13.23 11.01 8.07
N GLN A 189 14.39 11.60 7.73
CA GLN A 189 14.56 13.06 7.68
C GLN A 189 14.49 13.53 6.22
N ILE A 190 13.86 14.68 5.95
CA ILE A 190 13.81 15.21 4.59
C ILE A 190 15.25 15.48 4.13
N ASN A 191 15.63 14.90 2.99
CA ASN A 191 16.90 15.23 2.35
C ASN A 191 16.81 16.66 1.83
N SER A 192 17.27 17.65 2.59
CA SER A 192 17.37 19.02 2.10
C SER A 192 18.50 19.10 1.08
N SER A 193 18.20 18.78 -0.19
CA SER A 193 18.97 19.30 -1.31
C SER A 193 18.61 20.78 -1.49
N SER A 194 18.93 21.60 -0.49
CA SER A 194 19.01 23.04 -0.66
C SER A 194 20.47 23.35 -0.93
N ASP A 195 20.84 23.54 -2.20
CA ASP A 195 21.84 24.57 -2.46
C ASP A 195 21.36 25.82 -1.69
N PRO A 196 22.21 26.44 -0.85
CA PRO A 196 21.81 27.66 -0.19
C PRO A 196 21.42 28.67 -1.29
N PRO A 197 20.40 29.51 -1.08
CA PRO A 197 20.24 30.66 -1.96
C PRO A 197 21.58 31.40 -1.93
N VAL A 198 22.19 31.58 -3.10
CA VAL A 198 23.38 32.41 -3.24
C VAL A 198 23.01 33.76 -2.65
N ASP A 199 23.57 34.05 -1.48
CA ASP A 199 23.49 35.35 -0.84
C ASP A 199 24.35 36.31 -1.66
N CYS A 200 23.82 36.77 -2.79
CA CYS A 200 24.42 37.86 -3.54
C CYS A 200 23.97 39.18 -2.91
N LEU A 201 24.60 39.50 -1.77
CA LEU A 201 24.47 40.78 -1.06
C LEU A 201 25.14 41.96 -1.79
N ASP A 202 25.45 41.83 -3.09
CA ASP A 202 26.04 42.89 -3.94
C ASP A 202 25.65 42.70 -5.42
N CYS A 203 24.37 42.82 -5.75
CA CYS A 203 23.92 43.00 -7.13
C CYS A 203 23.22 44.35 -7.28
N GLU A 204 23.97 45.45 -7.09
CA GLU A 204 23.57 46.74 -7.63
C GLU A 204 23.80 46.71 -9.15
N GLY A 205 22.69 46.65 -9.89
CA GLY A 205 22.66 46.78 -11.33
C GLY A 205 21.27 47.23 -11.76
N GLU A 206 21.13 48.54 -11.94
CA GLU A 206 19.92 49.22 -12.40
C GLU A 206 19.28 48.51 -13.61
N ASN A 207 17.99 48.19 -13.52
CA ASN A 207 17.04 48.68 -14.52
C ASN A 207 15.59 48.46 -14.10
N GLN A 208 14.86 49.57 -14.14
CA GLN A 208 13.42 49.60 -14.12
C GLN A 208 12.85 48.86 -15.33
N ILE A 209 11.72 48.16 -15.13
CA ILE A 209 10.58 47.94 -16.04
C ILE A 209 9.91 46.62 -15.59
N GLY A 210 8.64 46.67 -15.18
CA GLY A 210 7.81 45.46 -15.11
C GLY A 210 6.83 45.29 -13.95
N LEU A 211 6.27 46.36 -13.40
CA LEU A 211 5.29 46.35 -12.29
C LEU A 211 3.88 45.83 -12.70
N VAL A 212 3.76 44.83 -13.60
CA VAL A 212 2.45 44.37 -14.13
C VAL A 212 2.25 42.83 -14.20
N TYR A 213 3.20 41.99 -13.76
CA TYR A 213 3.05 40.51 -13.91
C TYR A 213 2.87 39.71 -12.60
N VAL A 214 2.48 40.34 -11.48
CA VAL A 214 2.41 39.63 -10.18
C VAL A 214 0.98 39.23 -9.77
N THR A 215 -0.08 39.71 -10.42
CA THR A 215 -1.46 39.44 -9.97
C THR A 215 -2.23 38.39 -10.78
N ILE A 216 -1.66 37.80 -11.84
CA ILE A 216 -2.36 36.79 -12.67
C ILE A 216 -1.83 35.36 -12.43
N LEU A 217 -0.64 35.17 -11.87
CA LEU A 217 -0.09 33.84 -11.59
C LEU A 217 -0.59 33.20 -10.28
N LEU A 218 -1.11 34.00 -9.33
CA LEU A 218 -1.60 33.47 -8.04
C LEU A 218 -2.99 32.82 -8.12
N ALA A 219 -3.72 33.01 -9.22
CA ALA A 219 -5.01 32.34 -9.45
C ALA A 219 -4.88 30.96 -10.14
N LEU A 220 -3.69 30.61 -10.64
CA LEU A 220 -3.47 29.35 -11.38
C LEU A 220 -2.70 28.29 -10.57
N ILE A 221 -2.23 28.62 -9.36
CA ILE A 221 -1.46 27.69 -8.51
C ILE A 221 -2.35 27.02 -7.44
N TRP A 222 -3.62 27.38 -7.34
CA TRP A 222 -4.60 26.74 -6.43
C TRP A 222 -5.48 25.66 -7.08
N LEU A 223 -4.96 25.02 -8.13
CA LEU A 223 -5.57 23.86 -8.77
C LEU A 223 -4.48 22.84 -9.12
N THR A 224 -3.68 22.40 -8.13
CA THR A 224 -3.09 21.06 -8.24
C THR A 224 -4.24 20.08 -8.08
N TYR A 225 -4.85 19.78 -9.22
CA TYR A 225 -5.82 18.73 -9.40
C TYR A 225 -5.23 17.45 -8.81
N THR A 226 -5.73 17.03 -7.64
CA THR A 226 -5.67 15.61 -7.30
C THR A 226 -6.66 14.94 -8.25
N SER A 227 -6.18 14.49 -9.40
CA SER A 227 -7.02 13.73 -10.32
C SER A 227 -7.25 12.35 -9.70
N ILE A 228 -8.30 12.22 -8.90
CA ILE A 228 -8.78 10.91 -8.47
C ILE A 228 -9.55 10.34 -9.65
N SER A 229 -8.97 9.34 -10.31
CA SER A 229 -9.67 8.58 -11.34
C SER A 229 -10.44 7.46 -10.66
N LYS A 230 -11.75 7.41 -10.89
CA LYS A 230 -12.65 6.43 -10.29
C LYS A 230 -13.00 5.36 -11.32
N ARG A 231 -12.79 4.09 -10.97
CA ARG A 231 -13.27 2.97 -11.78
C ARG A 231 -14.31 2.17 -11.00
N GLN A 232 -15.56 2.25 -11.43
CA GLN A 232 -16.62 1.34 -10.99
C GLN A 232 -16.46 0.00 -11.69
N THR A 233 -16.47 -1.09 -10.93
CA THR A 233 -16.66 -2.43 -11.48
C THR A 233 -18.02 -2.96 -11.03
N GLU A 234 -18.67 -3.74 -11.88
CA GLU A 234 -19.81 -4.55 -11.43
C GLU A 234 -19.31 -5.51 -10.35
N LYS A 235 -19.88 -5.41 -9.14
CA LYS A 235 -19.56 -6.33 -8.04
C LYS A 235 -19.70 -7.77 -8.56
N PRO A 236 -18.74 -8.68 -8.29
CA PRO A 236 -18.96 -10.10 -8.49
C PRO A 236 -20.30 -10.51 -7.86
N PRO A 237 -21.08 -11.41 -8.49
CA PRO A 237 -22.34 -11.87 -7.90
C PRO A 237 -22.07 -12.39 -6.49
N ILE A 238 -22.81 -11.86 -5.52
CA ILE A 238 -22.78 -12.29 -4.13
C ILE A 238 -23.24 -13.74 -4.11
N VAL A 239 -22.32 -14.67 -3.83
CA VAL A 239 -22.69 -16.03 -3.43
C VAL A 239 -23.41 -15.89 -2.09
N SER A 240 -24.54 -16.59 -1.96
CA SER A 240 -25.61 -16.35 -0.98
C SER A 240 -25.15 -16.03 0.45
N LYS A 241 -25.88 -15.09 1.06
CA LYS A 241 -25.83 -14.70 2.48
C LYS A 241 -25.87 -15.93 3.39
N ASP A 242 -24.73 -16.25 4.00
CA ASP A 242 -24.58 -16.81 5.34
C ASP A 242 -23.08 -16.80 5.69
N GLU A 243 -22.40 -15.65 5.63
CA GLU A 243 -20.97 -15.56 6.03
C GLU A 243 -20.46 -14.11 6.16
N GLN A 244 -21.31 -13.19 6.64
CA GLN A 244 -20.85 -11.89 7.13
C GLN A 244 -20.83 -11.94 8.65
N GLU A 245 -19.78 -12.51 9.23
CA GLU A 245 -19.34 -12.23 10.61
C GLU A 245 -17.91 -12.76 10.77
N GLY A 246 -16.95 -11.87 10.56
CA GLY A 246 -15.52 -12.10 10.80
C GLY A 246 -14.89 -10.78 11.20
N GLY A 247 -15.34 -10.23 12.33
CA GLY A 247 -14.92 -8.90 12.78
C GLY A 247 -15.61 -8.34 14.02
N GLU A 248 -16.29 -9.15 14.83
CA GLU A 248 -16.71 -8.75 16.18
C GLU A 248 -16.21 -9.81 17.19
N ASP A 249 -15.72 -9.30 18.32
CA ASP A 249 -15.27 -9.98 19.54
C ASP A 249 -13.89 -10.67 19.54
N VAL A 250 -12.85 -9.86 19.83
CA VAL A 250 -11.98 -10.00 21.03
C VAL A 250 -11.63 -8.62 21.59
#